data_AF-A0A916ZLI0-F1
#
_entry.id   AF-A0A916ZLI0-F1
#
_cell.length_a   1.000
_cell.length_b   1.000
_cell.length_c   1.000
_cell.angle_alpha   90.00
_cell.angle_beta   90.00
_cell.angle_gamma   90.00
#
_symmetry.space_group_name_H-M   'P 1'
#
loop_
_entity.id
_entity.type
_entity.pdbx_description
1 polymer ?
#
loop_
_entity_poly.entity_id
_entity_poly.type
_entity_poly.pdbx_seq_one_letter_code
_entity_poly.pdbx_strand_id
1 'polypeptide(L)'
;MTAKLITGFALTFILAYAAFRYEKQALLAKLGAEVATIMLANNVPDGAAHWNDANNRPTRTAQLSGTATPAMRAKIIAELANHPGIYRATWP
;
A
#
# COMPACT_ATOMS: atom_id res chain seq x y z
N MET A 1 27.47 16.73 -29.16
CA MET A 1 27.19 15.30 -28.88
C MET A 1 26.52 15.06 -27.51
N THR A 2 26.42 16.07 -26.66
CA THR A 2 25.91 15.99 -25.27
C THR A 2 24.38 16.08 -25.14
N ALA A 3 23.69 16.85 -25.98
CA ALA A 3 22.24 17.04 -25.88
C ALA A 3 21.45 15.73 -26.06
N LYS A 4 21.78 14.91 -27.07
CA LYS A 4 21.10 13.64 -27.35
C LYS A 4 21.20 12.62 -26.20
N LEU A 5 22.32 12.61 -25.48
CA LEU A 5 22.51 11.72 -24.33
C LEU A 5 21.64 12.15 -23.14
N ILE A 6 21.55 13.45 -22.87
CA ILE A 6 20.75 14.00 -21.77
C ILE A 6 19.26 13.77 -22.02
N THR A 7 18.79 13.96 -23.26
CA THR A 7 17.38 13.72 -23.62
C THR A 7 17.02 12.23 -23.54
N GLY A 8 17.92 11.34 -23.98
CA GLY A 8 17.70 9.89 -23.87
C GLY A 8 17.62 9.41 -22.42
N PHE A 9 18.48 9.92 -21.54
CA PHE A 9 18.44 9.61 -20.11
C PHE A 9 17.15 10.12 -19.46
N ALA A 10 16.77 11.38 -19.71
CA ALA A 10 15.54 11.95 -19.14
C ALA A 10 14.28 11.16 -19.57
N LEU A 11 14.21 10.76 -20.84
CA LEU A 11 13.09 9.97 -21.34
C LEU A 11 13.03 8.59 -20.64
N THR A 12 14.18 7.93 -20.49
CA THR A 12 14.28 6.62 -19.82
C THR A 12 13.87 6.72 -18.36
N PHE A 13 14.27 7.79 -17.66
CA PHE A 13 13.85 8.05 -16.28
C PHE A 13 12.33 8.27 -16.16
N ILE A 14 11.72 9.01 -17.08
CA ILE A 14 10.27 9.24 -17.09
C ILE A 14 9.52 7.92 -17.31
N LEU A 15 9.93 7.11 -18.29
CA LEU A 15 9.32 5.80 -18.55
C LEU A 15 9.48 4.84 -17.37
N ALA A 16 10.68 4.76 -16.78
CA ALA A 16 10.93 3.93 -15.61
C ALA A 16 10.09 4.38 -14.40
N TYR A 17 9.92 5.69 -14.20
CA TYR A 17 9.10 6.24 -13.14
C TYR A 17 7.61 5.99 -13.35
N ALA A 18 7.13 6.08 -14.59
CA ALA A 18 5.75 5.76 -14.95
C ALA A 18 5.45 4.27 -14.76
N ALA A 19 6.35 3.38 -15.21
CA ALA A 19 6.25 1.94 -15.00
C ALA A 19 6.24 1.59 -13.51
N PHE A 20 7.16 2.17 -12.73
CA PHE A 20 7.20 2.01 -11.28
C PHE A 20 5.89 2.44 -10.61
N ARG A 21 5.32 3.59 -11.02
CA ARG A 21 4.02 4.05 -10.48
C ARG A 21 2.88 3.10 -10.85
N TYR A 22 2.86 2.60 -12.09
CA TYR A 22 1.82 1.70 -12.57
C TYR A 22 1.86 0.34 -11.85
N GLU A 23 3.04 -0.28 -11.76
CA GLU A 23 3.22 -1.54 -11.05
C GLU A 23 2.98 -1.39 -9.54
N LYS A 24 3.46 -0.28 -8.94
CA LYS A 24 3.17 0.06 -7.54
C LYS A 24 1.66 0.16 -7.31
N GLN A 25 0.91 0.84 -8.19
CA GLN A 25 -0.53 0.97 -8.05
C GLN A 25 -1.24 -0.38 -8.15
N ALA A 26 -0.86 -1.25 -9.08
CA ALA A 26 -1.45 -2.57 -9.22
C ALA A 26 -1.21 -3.44 -7.97
N LEU A 27 0.02 -3.45 -7.45
CA LEU A 27 0.37 -4.22 -6.26
C LEU A 27 -0.33 -3.69 -5.00
N LEU A 28 -0.39 -2.36 -4.83
CA LEU A 28 -1.09 -1.75 -3.71
C LEU A 28 -2.61 -1.89 -3.81
N ALA A 29 -3.17 -1.87 -5.02
CA ALA A 29 -4.61 -2.11 -5.23
C ALA A 29 -4.98 -3.55 -4.87
N LYS A 30 -4.15 -4.54 -5.24
CA LYS A 30 -4.35 -5.93 -4.84
C LYS A 30 -4.32 -6.10 -3.33
N LEU A 31 -3.26 -5.61 -2.68
CA LEU A 31 -3.15 -5.66 -1.22
C LEU A 31 -4.27 -4.88 -0.52
N GLY A 32 -4.68 -3.73 -1.08
CA GLY A 32 -5.80 -2.95 -0.57
C GLY A 32 -7.13 -3.70 -0.63
N ALA A 33 -7.39 -4.43 -1.73
CA ALA A 33 -8.60 -5.24 -1.88
C ALA A 33 -8.63 -6.41 -0.88
N GLU A 34 -7.50 -7.07 -0.65
CA GLU A 34 -7.36 -8.14 0.34
C GLU A 34 -7.61 -7.61 1.76
N VAL A 35 -7.00 -6.48 2.13
CA VAL A 35 -7.23 -5.84 3.44
C VAL A 35 -8.69 -5.39 3.61
N ALA A 36 -9.30 -4.80 2.58
CA ALA A 36 -10.71 -4.40 2.62
C ALA A 36 -11.64 -5.60 2.83
N THR A 37 -11.33 -6.74 2.22
CA THR A 37 -12.08 -7.99 2.41
C THR A 37 -12.00 -8.47 3.86
N ILE A 38 -10.81 -8.44 4.47
CA ILE A 38 -10.59 -8.80 5.88
C ILE A 38 -11.33 -7.84 6.82
N MET A 39 -11.30 -6.54 6.54
CA MET A 39 -12.01 -5.53 7.30
C MET A 39 -13.53 -5.73 7.25
N LEU A 40 -14.08 -5.98 6.05
CA LEU A 40 -15.48 -6.29 5.86
C LEU A 40 -15.89 -7.57 6.61
N ALA A 41 -15.08 -8.63 6.54
CA ALA A 41 -15.32 -9.88 7.27
C ALA A 41 -15.33 -9.69 8.81
N ASN A 42 -14.69 -8.62 9.30
CA ASN A 42 -14.66 -8.23 10.70
C ASN A 42 -15.63 -7.08 11.06
N ASN A 43 -16.63 -6.81 10.20
CA ASN A 43 -17.65 -5.77 10.36
C ASN A 43 -17.11 -4.32 10.38
N VAL A 44 -16.07 -4.03 9.61
CA VAL A 44 -15.55 -2.67 9.41
C VAL A 44 -15.73 -2.27 7.93
N PRO A 45 -16.93 -1.80 7.53
CA PRO A 45 -17.25 -1.50 6.13
C PRO A 45 -16.66 -0.18 5.63
N ASP A 46 -16.28 0.72 6.53
CA ASP A 46 -15.61 1.99 6.25
C ASP A 46 -14.07 1.87 6.35
N GLY A 47 -13.55 0.64 6.37
CA GLY A 47 -12.14 0.36 6.53
C GLY A 47 -11.31 0.81 5.32
N ALA A 48 -10.19 1.47 5.58
CA ALA A 48 -9.22 1.85 4.55
C ALA A 48 -7.80 1.48 4.97
N ALA A 49 -6.92 1.30 3.98
CA ALA A 49 -5.53 0.95 4.18
C ALA A 49 -4.61 1.85 3.36
N HIS A 50 -3.60 2.41 4.03
CA HIS A 50 -2.54 3.20 3.43
C HIS A 50 -1.19 2.50 3.61
N TRP A 51 -0.37 2.53 2.57
CA TRP A 51 0.89 1.78 2.52
C TRP A 51 2.13 2.67 2.49
N ASN A 52 1.94 3.98 2.59
CA ASN A 52 3.04 4.93 2.59
C ASN A 52 3.47 5.27 4.03
N ASP A 53 4.76 5.46 4.26
CA ASP A 53 5.26 6.04 5.51
C ASP A 53 4.99 7.55 5.59
N ALA A 54 5.41 8.18 6.70
CA ALA A 54 5.31 9.63 6.91
C ALA A 54 6.07 10.46 5.86
N ASN A 55 7.02 9.87 5.13
CA ASN A 55 7.78 10.50 4.05
C ASN A 55 7.21 10.16 2.65
N ASN A 56 5.99 9.61 2.60
CA ASN A 56 5.30 9.18 1.39
C ASN A 56 6.01 8.07 0.59
N ARG A 57 6.90 7.30 1.23
CA ARG A 57 7.60 6.16 0.62
C ARG A 57 6.74 4.91 0.75
N PRO A 58 6.64 4.06 -0.29
CA PRO A 58 5.93 2.80 -0.19
C PRO A 58 6.58 1.90 0.86
N THR A 59 5.75 1.27 1.67
CA THR A 59 6.15 0.31 2.70
C THR A 59 5.26 -0.92 2.64
N ARG A 60 5.71 -2.00 3.29
CA ARG A 60 4.89 -3.20 3.53
C ARG A 60 4.12 -3.11 4.85
N THR A 61 3.99 -1.91 5.40
CA THR A 61 3.23 -1.64 6.61
C THR A 61 1.87 -1.08 6.23
N ALA A 62 0.80 -1.80 6.55
CA ALA A 62 -0.56 -1.36 6.34
C ALA A 62 -0.99 -0.44 7.49
N GLN A 63 -1.17 0.85 7.20
CA GLN A 63 -1.81 1.80 8.11
C GLN A 63 -3.31 1.76 7.88
N LEU A 64 -4.03 1.25 8.88
CA LEU A 64 -5.45 0.99 8.83
C LEU A 64 -6.23 2.16 9.40
N SER A 65 -7.38 2.49 8.82
CA SER A 65 -8.33 3.45 9.38
C SER A 65 -9.76 2.91 9.23
N GLY A 66 -10.70 3.49 9.97
CA GLY A 66 -12.11 3.09 9.97
C GLY A 66 -12.70 2.96 11.37
N THR A 67 -14.00 2.76 11.44
CA THR A 67 -14.79 2.66 12.66
C THR A 67 -14.74 1.24 13.20
N ALA A 68 -13.75 0.97 14.07
CA ALA A 68 -13.56 -0.34 14.69
C ALA A 68 -13.32 -0.22 16.20
N THR A 69 -13.91 -1.14 16.98
CA THR A 69 -13.63 -1.28 18.42
C THR A 69 -12.20 -1.80 18.65
N PRO A 70 -11.59 -1.57 19.83
CA PRO A 70 -10.24 -2.08 20.12
C PRO A 70 -10.08 -3.59 19.90
N ALA A 71 -11.12 -4.38 20.22
CA ALA A 71 -11.12 -5.83 19.99
C ALA A 71 -11.12 -6.18 18.49
N MET A 72 -11.91 -5.48 17.67
CA MET A 72 -11.93 -5.66 16.22
C MET A 72 -10.58 -5.27 15.59
N ARG A 73 -10.00 -4.14 16.03
CA ARG A 73 -8.67 -3.69 15.57
C ARG A 73 -7.60 -4.76 15.85
N ALA A 74 -7.57 -5.29 17.07
CA ALA A 74 -6.62 -6.34 17.45
C ALA A 74 -6.80 -7.61 16.61
N LYS A 75 -8.05 -8.03 16.36
CA LYS A 75 -8.36 -9.19 15.53
C LYS A 75 -7.90 -9.00 14.08
N ILE A 76 -8.20 -7.85 13.47
CA ILE A 76 -7.77 -7.52 12.10
C ILE A 76 -6.25 -7.47 12.00
N ILE A 77 -5.56 -6.85 12.97
CA ILE A 77 -4.09 -6.81 13.00
C ILE A 77 -3.49 -8.23 13.09
N ALA A 78 -4.06 -9.09 13.93
CA ALA A 78 -3.61 -10.48 14.05
C ALA A 78 -3.84 -11.28 12.76
N GLU A 79 -4.96 -11.06 12.08
CA GLU A 79 -5.27 -11.70 10.81
C GLU A 79 -4.29 -11.24 9.70
N LEU A 80 -4.03 -9.94 9.62
CA LEU A 80 -3.10 -9.35 8.66
C LEU A 80 -1.63 -9.72 8.92
N ALA A 81 -1.25 -10.04 10.17
CA ALA A 81 0.09 -10.52 10.50
C ALA A 81 0.41 -11.87 9.84
N ASN A 82 -0.61 -12.67 9.51
CA ASN A 82 -0.46 -13.95 8.81
C ASN A 82 -0.51 -13.79 7.28
N HIS A 83 -0.76 -12.58 6.76
CA HIS A 83 -0.96 -12.37 5.33
C HIS A 83 0.37 -12.31 4.57
N PRO A 84 0.57 -13.13 3.52
CA PRO A 84 1.77 -13.05 2.70
C PRO A 84 1.82 -11.69 1.98
N GLY A 85 2.90 -10.95 2.19
CA GLY A 85 3.10 -9.65 1.52
C GLY A 85 2.97 -8.43 2.43
N ILE A 86 2.35 -8.60 3.61
CA ILE A 86 2.21 -7.57 4.64
C ILE A 86 3.25 -7.85 5.72
N TYR A 87 4.15 -6.89 5.97
CA TYR A 87 5.13 -7.04 7.05
C TYR A 87 4.52 -6.69 8.41
N ARG A 88 3.68 -5.66 8.44
CA ARG A 88 3.05 -5.16 9.67
C ARG A 88 1.73 -4.47 9.35
N ALA A 89 0.78 -4.51 10.29
CA ALA A 89 -0.42 -3.68 10.26
C ALA A 89 -0.50 -2.83 11.53
N THR A 90 -0.96 -1.58 11.39
CA THR A 90 -1.09 -0.63 12.51
C THR A 90 -2.37 0.18 12.37
N TRP A 91 -3.05 0.43 13.49
CA TRP A 91 -4.23 1.29 13.55
C TRP A 91 -3.88 2.51 14.43
N PRO A 92 -3.62 3.69 13.84
CA PRO A 92 -3.41 4.92 14.59
C PRO A 92 -4.68 5.38 15.34
#